data_AF-A0A1Q7KTT0-F1
#
_entry.id   AF-A0A1Q7KTT0-F1
#
_cell.length_a   1.000
_cell.length_b   1.000
_cell.length_c   1.000
_cell.angle_alpha   90.00
_cell.angle_beta   90.00
_cell.angle_gamma   90.00
#
_symmetry.space_group_name_H-M   'P 1'
#
loop_
_entity.id
_entity.type
_entity.pdbx_description
1 polymer ?
#
loop_
_entity_poly.entity_id
_entity_poly.type
_entity_poly.pdbx_seq_one_letter_code
_entity_poly.pdbx_strand_id
1 'polypeptide(L)'
;MWDHPKPPLTYHNQQFEDFYNSWEREDYRNTWEDVWNASAVKLTRSGSTYFWWGTLLLLPGLPFAFRDRKMRLPVSIFLLEAAGFLAVIWSFPHYAAPVTCVIFLLLVQAIRHLRKMRLARRPIGVALSWAVVCLLATDVILGVSKHNCDPLEWACQGDPSRAAIARKLSQTPGKHLILVRYEEDHNVHDEWVYNGAEIDTAKVLWARELDAEQNAKLFAYFKDRQIWLVELDEDNMELIPYQSPGQLPDEQ
;
A
#
# COMPACT_ATOMS: atom_id res chain seq x y z
N MET A 1 -1.77 -12.05 18.86
CA MET A 1 -2.43 -12.19 17.55
C MET A 1 -3.20 -13.51 17.56
N TRP A 2 -4.28 -13.63 16.79
CA TRP A 2 -5.20 -14.77 16.89
C TRP A 2 -4.94 -15.86 15.83
N ASP A 3 -4.31 -15.50 14.70
CA ASP A 3 -3.96 -16.45 13.64
C ASP A 3 -2.57 -17.03 13.90
N HIS A 4 -2.41 -18.33 13.67
CA HIS A 4 -1.15 -19.04 13.90
C HIS A 4 -0.51 -19.42 12.57
N PRO A 5 0.83 -19.28 12.44
CA PRO A 5 1.51 -19.62 11.19
C PRO A 5 1.28 -21.09 10.86
N LYS A 6 0.76 -21.34 9.65
CA LYS A 6 0.61 -22.69 9.09
C LYS A 6 2.00 -23.28 8.79
N PRO A 7 2.16 -24.60 8.62
CA PRO A 7 3.43 -25.18 8.16
C PRO A 7 3.93 -24.49 6.87
N PRO A 8 5.25 -24.36 6.68
CA PRO A 8 5.81 -23.79 5.46
C PRO A 8 5.43 -24.61 4.23
N LEU A 9 5.16 -23.91 3.13
CA LEU A 9 4.88 -24.50 1.81
C LEU A 9 6.08 -24.27 0.92
N THR A 10 6.46 -25.24 0.09
CA THR A 10 7.57 -25.03 -0.85
C THR A 10 7.08 -24.29 -2.11
N TYR A 11 7.74 -23.20 -2.45
CA TYR A 11 7.50 -22.43 -3.67
C TYR A 11 8.67 -22.60 -4.65
N HIS A 12 8.37 -22.73 -5.94
CA HIS A 12 9.40 -22.70 -6.99
C HIS A 12 9.88 -21.27 -7.32
N ASN A 13 9.18 -20.25 -6.80
CA ASN A 13 9.53 -18.86 -6.96
C ASN A 13 10.21 -18.39 -5.67
N GLN A 14 11.48 -17.99 -5.78
CA GLN A 14 12.30 -17.58 -4.63
C GLN A 14 11.65 -16.42 -3.86
N GLN A 15 11.09 -15.42 -4.55
CA GLN A 15 10.44 -14.28 -3.90
C GLN A 15 9.21 -14.69 -3.07
N PHE A 16 8.47 -15.70 -3.51
CA PHE A 16 7.38 -16.28 -2.72
C PHE A 16 7.87 -17.13 -1.56
N GLU A 17 8.97 -17.86 -1.75
CA GLU A 17 9.64 -18.58 -0.66
C GLU A 17 10.05 -17.58 0.44
N ASP A 18 10.75 -16.51 0.07
CA ASP A 18 11.21 -15.48 1.01
C ASP A 18 10.06 -14.72 1.67
N PHE A 19 9.03 -14.36 0.88
CA PHE A 19 7.85 -13.68 1.43
C PHE A 19 7.07 -14.55 2.42
N TYR A 20 6.65 -15.76 2.01
CA TYR A 20 5.73 -16.60 2.79
C TYR A 20 6.43 -17.47 3.86
N ASN A 21 7.70 -17.83 3.65
CA ASN A 21 8.46 -18.68 4.58
C ASN A 21 9.52 -17.95 5.41
N SER A 22 9.87 -16.71 5.07
CA SER A 22 10.77 -15.89 5.89
C SER A 22 10.02 -14.68 6.44
N TRP A 23 9.80 -13.66 5.62
CA TRP A 23 9.39 -12.33 6.08
C TRP A 23 8.00 -12.32 6.76
N GLU A 24 6.97 -12.98 6.20
CA GLU A 24 5.64 -13.07 6.83
C GLU A 24 5.69 -13.79 8.19
N ARG A 25 6.65 -14.69 8.41
CA ARG A 25 6.75 -15.51 9.63
C ARG A 25 7.57 -14.84 10.72
N GLU A 26 8.60 -14.09 10.34
CA GLU A 26 9.49 -13.42 11.28
C GLU A 26 8.79 -12.29 12.04
N ASP A 27 7.88 -11.58 11.37
CA ASP A 27 7.18 -10.40 11.90
C ASP A 27 5.97 -10.75 12.81
N TYR A 28 5.47 -11.98 12.74
CA TYR A 28 4.20 -12.36 13.39
C TYR A 28 4.26 -13.67 14.18
N ARG A 29 5.27 -13.81 15.07
CA ARG A 29 5.49 -15.00 15.91
C ARG A 29 4.51 -15.16 17.08
N ASN A 30 3.42 -14.38 17.10
CA ASN A 30 2.38 -14.41 18.12
C ASN A 30 2.85 -14.10 19.55
N THR A 31 3.96 -13.36 19.72
CA THR A 31 4.39 -12.89 21.04
C THR A 31 3.70 -11.58 21.44
N TRP A 32 3.79 -11.20 22.72
CA TRP A 32 3.29 -9.89 23.17
C TRP A 32 4.09 -8.72 22.58
N GLU A 33 5.37 -8.92 22.32
CA GLU A 33 6.23 -7.94 21.66
C GLU A 33 5.76 -7.70 20.22
N ASP A 34 5.47 -8.76 19.47
CA ASP A 34 4.95 -8.63 18.10
C ASP A 34 3.59 -7.92 18.09
N VAL A 35 2.72 -8.19 19.07
CA VAL A 35 1.43 -7.47 19.19
C VAL A 35 1.66 -5.97 19.39
N TRP A 36 2.63 -5.59 20.22
CA TRP A 36 2.97 -4.19 20.45
C TRP A 36 3.56 -3.55 19.19
N ASN A 37 4.56 -4.19 18.58
CA ASN A 37 5.23 -3.71 17.38
C ASN A 37 4.24 -3.56 16.21
N ALA A 38 3.43 -4.59 15.95
CA ALA A 38 2.38 -4.53 14.95
C ALA A 38 1.41 -3.38 15.25
N SER A 39 0.90 -3.26 16.49
CA SER A 39 -0.01 -2.17 16.85
C SER A 39 0.62 -0.78 16.67
N ALA A 40 1.90 -0.61 17.01
CA ALA A 40 2.63 0.64 16.81
C ALA A 40 2.76 0.97 15.31
N VAL A 41 3.13 0.00 14.48
CA VAL A 41 3.20 0.16 13.02
C VAL A 41 1.84 0.58 12.45
N LYS A 42 0.75 -0.06 12.90
CA LYS A 42 -0.61 0.30 12.48
C LYS A 42 -1.01 1.72 12.88
N LEU A 43 -0.68 2.12 14.11
CA LEU A 43 -0.98 3.46 14.60
C LEU A 43 -0.17 4.51 13.87
N THR A 44 1.11 4.26 13.57
CA THR A 44 1.95 5.16 12.77
C THR A 44 1.41 5.29 11.35
N ARG A 45 1.16 4.15 10.66
CA ARG A 45 0.63 4.13 9.29
C ARG A 45 -0.76 4.78 9.20
N SER A 46 -1.66 4.44 10.10
CA SER A 46 -3.02 5.01 10.09
C SER A 46 -3.02 6.46 10.57
N GLY A 47 -2.11 6.81 11.48
CA GLY A 47 -1.92 8.18 11.96
C GLY A 47 -1.53 9.13 10.84
N SER A 48 -0.63 8.75 9.94
CA SER A 48 -0.27 9.59 8.79
C SER A 48 -1.46 9.94 7.89
N THR A 49 -2.52 9.11 7.90
CA THR A 49 -3.72 9.29 7.06
C THR A 49 -4.89 9.93 7.82
N TYR A 50 -5.13 9.52 9.07
CA TYR A 50 -6.33 9.87 9.84
C TYR A 50 -6.08 10.77 11.05
N PHE A 51 -4.81 11.09 11.36
CA PHE A 51 -4.45 11.99 12.45
C PHE A 51 -3.93 13.32 11.91
N TRP A 52 -4.77 14.34 12.02
CA TRP A 52 -4.38 15.72 11.72
C TRP A 52 -4.11 16.48 13.02
N TRP A 53 -2.96 17.14 13.15
CA TRP A 53 -2.58 17.87 14.36
C TRP A 53 -3.64 18.88 14.81
N GLY A 54 -4.31 19.54 13.87
CA GLY A 54 -5.41 20.47 14.17
C GLY A 54 -6.60 19.84 14.89
N THR A 55 -6.82 18.52 14.76
CA THR A 55 -7.91 17.82 15.45
C THR A 55 -7.71 17.67 16.95
N LEU A 56 -6.49 17.86 17.47
CA LEU A 56 -6.25 17.89 18.92
C LEU A 56 -7.04 19.00 19.62
N LEU A 57 -7.35 20.09 18.93
CA LEU A 57 -8.19 21.17 19.44
C LEU A 57 -9.66 20.72 19.68
N LEU A 58 -10.07 19.56 19.14
CA LEU A 58 -11.40 18.98 19.32
C LEU A 58 -11.53 18.14 20.60
N LEU A 59 -10.42 17.83 21.29
CA LEU A 59 -10.43 17.02 22.52
C LEU A 59 -11.47 17.49 23.56
N PRO A 60 -11.67 18.81 23.81
CA PRO A 60 -12.70 19.25 24.76
C PRO A 60 -14.14 18.94 24.31
N GLY A 61 -14.39 18.85 22.99
CA GLY A 61 -15.70 18.55 22.41
C GLY A 61 -16.00 17.04 22.32
N LEU A 62 -14.97 16.19 22.34
CA LEU A 62 -15.07 14.76 22.12
C LEU A 62 -15.93 14.01 23.16
N PRO A 63 -15.84 14.27 24.49
CA PRO A 63 -16.66 13.60 25.49
C PRO A 63 -18.17 13.79 25.27
N PHE A 64 -18.57 14.87 24.60
CA PHE A 64 -19.97 15.14 24.30
C PHE A 64 -20.49 14.36 23.09
N ALA A 65 -19.60 13.97 22.17
CA ALA A 65 -19.95 13.05 21.09
C ALA A 65 -20.39 11.69 21.66
N PHE A 66 -19.75 11.21 22.74
CA PHE A 66 -20.14 9.96 23.42
C PHE A 66 -21.41 10.08 24.27
N ARG A 67 -21.83 11.29 24.66
CA ARG A 67 -23.06 11.52 25.45
C ARG A 67 -24.33 11.62 24.59
N ASP A 68 -24.20 11.98 23.32
CA ASP A 68 -25.34 12.14 22.42
C ASP A 68 -25.96 10.79 22.04
N ARG A 69 -27.26 10.61 22.29
CA ARG A 69 -27.97 9.36 21.95
C ARG A 69 -27.88 9.00 20.45
N LYS A 70 -27.91 10.02 19.58
CA LYS A 70 -27.79 9.84 18.12
C LYS A 70 -26.41 9.36 17.68
N MET A 71 -25.38 9.54 18.50
CA MET A 71 -24.00 9.15 18.21
C MET A 71 -23.66 7.74 18.66
N ARG A 72 -24.55 7.06 19.39
CA ARG A 72 -24.31 5.69 19.87
C ARG A 72 -23.99 4.73 18.73
N LEU A 73 -24.78 4.75 17.65
CA LEU A 73 -24.55 3.87 16.51
C LEU A 73 -23.21 4.19 15.80
N PRO A 74 -22.91 5.45 15.40
CA PRO A 74 -21.59 5.81 14.87
C PRO A 74 -20.42 5.40 15.77
N VAL A 75 -20.53 5.63 17.08
CA VAL A 75 -19.50 5.23 18.04
C VAL A 75 -19.34 3.70 18.07
N SER A 76 -20.44 2.94 18.09
CA SER A 76 -20.39 1.48 18.04
C SER A 76 -19.72 0.98 16.76
N ILE A 77 -20.07 1.55 15.61
CA ILE A 77 -19.42 1.22 14.32
C ILE A 77 -17.92 1.52 14.42
N PHE A 78 -17.54 2.72 14.87
CA PHE A 78 -16.14 3.11 15.02
C PHE A 78 -15.37 2.13 15.92
N LEU A 79 -15.92 1.77 17.08
CA LEU A 79 -15.26 0.87 18.02
C LEU A 79 -15.15 -0.56 17.49
N LEU A 80 -16.18 -1.06 16.81
CA LEU A 80 -16.16 -2.41 16.22
C LEU A 80 -15.16 -2.49 15.07
N GLU A 81 -15.16 -1.50 14.17
CA GLU A 81 -14.21 -1.40 13.06
C GLU A 81 -12.78 -1.21 13.56
N ALA A 82 -12.55 -0.35 14.57
CA ALA A 82 -11.24 -0.17 15.18
C ALA A 82 -10.74 -1.47 15.84
N ALA A 83 -11.62 -2.20 16.54
CA ALA A 83 -11.26 -3.50 17.11
C ALA A 83 -10.92 -4.52 16.01
N GLY A 84 -11.71 -4.59 14.94
CA GLY A 84 -11.44 -5.43 13.78
C GLY A 84 -10.10 -5.10 13.12
N PHE A 85 -9.86 -3.82 12.82
CA PHE A 85 -8.61 -3.32 12.25
C PHE A 85 -7.39 -3.66 13.11
N LEU A 86 -7.48 -3.49 14.42
CA LEU A 86 -6.42 -3.89 15.35
C LEU A 86 -6.22 -5.41 15.40
N ALA A 87 -7.25 -6.21 15.11
CA ALA A 87 -7.19 -7.67 15.09
C ALA A 87 -6.61 -8.27 13.80
N VAL A 88 -6.68 -7.58 12.65
CA VAL A 88 -6.08 -8.08 11.39
C VAL A 88 -4.56 -8.06 11.51
N ILE A 89 -3.85 -9.11 11.12
CA ILE A 89 -2.38 -9.15 11.22
C ILE A 89 -1.74 -8.06 10.37
N TRP A 90 -2.24 -7.92 9.15
CA TRP A 90 -1.80 -6.96 8.18
C TRP A 90 -2.79 -5.81 8.00
N SER A 91 -2.30 -4.57 8.03
CA SER A 91 -3.19 -3.46 7.73
C SER A 91 -2.49 -2.29 7.07
N PHE A 92 -3.19 -1.73 6.10
CA PHE A 92 -2.88 -0.48 5.46
C PHE A 92 -3.97 0.54 5.80
N PRO A 93 -3.69 1.86 5.76
CA PRO A 93 -4.68 2.87 6.13
C PRO A 93 -5.98 2.75 5.35
N HIS A 94 -5.92 2.37 4.07
CA HIS A 94 -7.11 2.20 3.24
C HIS A 94 -8.02 1.05 3.68
N TYR A 95 -7.58 0.14 4.56
CA TYR A 95 -8.46 -0.89 5.14
C TYR A 95 -9.51 -0.25 6.08
N ALA A 96 -9.23 0.95 6.62
CA ALA A 96 -10.18 1.73 7.39
C ALA A 96 -11.10 2.62 6.52
N ALA A 97 -11.10 2.45 5.20
CA ALA A 97 -11.98 3.19 4.30
C ALA A 97 -13.48 3.14 4.73
N PRO A 98 -14.07 1.99 5.12
CA PRO A 98 -15.47 1.91 5.53
C PRO A 98 -15.82 2.78 6.74
N VAL A 99 -14.88 2.98 7.68
CA VAL A 99 -15.10 3.80 8.88
C VAL A 99 -14.80 5.29 8.65
N THR A 100 -14.27 5.66 7.48
CA THR A 100 -13.88 7.06 7.18
C THR A 100 -15.04 8.03 7.34
N CYS A 101 -16.23 7.71 6.83
CA CYS A 101 -17.42 8.55 6.99
C CYS A 101 -17.82 8.73 8.46
N VAL A 102 -17.61 7.70 9.28
CA VAL A 102 -17.89 7.74 10.72
C VAL A 102 -16.87 8.63 11.45
N ILE A 103 -15.59 8.56 11.08
CA ILE A 103 -14.55 9.46 11.60
C ILE A 103 -14.95 10.92 11.34
N PHE A 104 -15.31 11.27 10.10
CA PHE A 104 -15.77 12.63 9.78
C PHE A 104 -17.02 13.04 10.54
N LEU A 105 -17.99 12.14 10.71
CA LEU A 105 -19.18 12.41 11.50
C LEU A 105 -18.83 12.72 12.97
N LEU A 106 -17.90 11.98 13.58
CA LEU A 106 -17.42 12.22 14.94
C LEU A 106 -16.67 13.55 15.05
N LEU A 107 -15.83 13.91 14.07
CA LEU A 107 -15.11 15.18 14.01
C LEU A 107 -16.08 16.37 13.91
N VAL A 108 -17.05 16.31 12.99
CA VAL A 108 -18.10 17.34 12.83
C VAL A 108 -18.91 17.49 14.11
N GLN A 109 -19.24 16.37 14.75
CA GLN A 109 -19.99 16.37 16.00
C GLN A 109 -19.17 16.95 17.17
N ALA A 110 -17.86 16.70 17.22
CA ALA A 110 -16.96 17.32 18.19
C ALA A 110 -16.84 18.83 17.95
N ILE A 111 -16.73 19.29 16.69
CA ILE A 111 -16.76 20.72 16.33
C ILE A 111 -18.07 21.37 16.79
N ARG A 112 -19.22 20.71 16.57
CA ARG A 112 -20.54 21.23 16.97
C ARG A 112 -20.64 21.48 18.47
N HIS A 113 -20.08 20.59 19.28
CA HIS A 113 -20.05 20.75 20.75
C HIS A 113 -19.02 21.77 21.19
N LEU A 114 -17.82 21.72 20.62
CA LEU A 114 -16.76 22.69 20.88
C LEU A 114 -17.25 24.11 20.64
N ARG A 115 -17.97 24.36 19.54
CA ARG A 115 -18.50 25.69 19.18
C ARG A 115 -19.46 26.29 20.21
N LYS A 116 -20.10 25.46 21.04
CA LYS A 116 -21.00 25.91 22.12
C LYS A 116 -20.24 26.29 23.39
N MET A 117 -18.98 25.91 23.53
CA MET A 117 -18.19 26.15 24.73
C MET A 117 -17.87 27.64 24.89
N ARG A 118 -18.05 28.13 26.13
CA ARG A 118 -17.70 29.48 26.54
C ARG A 118 -16.79 29.40 27.75
N LEU A 119 -15.71 30.16 27.75
CA LEU A 119 -14.80 30.31 28.89
C LEU A 119 -14.84 31.77 29.34
N ALA A 120 -15.14 32.01 30.62
CA ALA A 120 -15.30 33.36 31.17
C ALA A 120 -16.22 34.27 30.31
N ARG A 121 -17.37 33.72 29.86
CA ARG A 121 -18.35 34.36 28.95
C ARG A 121 -17.85 34.66 27.53
N ARG A 122 -16.59 34.37 27.19
CA ARG A 122 -16.05 34.52 25.83
C ARG A 122 -16.36 33.28 24.97
N PRO A 123 -16.69 33.44 23.68
CA PRO A 123 -17.04 32.34 22.78
C PRO A 123 -15.80 31.60 22.24
N ILE A 124 -14.92 31.13 23.13
CA ILE A 124 -13.65 30.48 22.75
C ILE A 124 -13.86 29.28 21.83
N GLY A 125 -14.97 28.55 21.99
CA GLY A 125 -15.33 27.43 21.15
C GLY A 125 -15.45 27.76 19.67
N VAL A 126 -15.91 28.97 19.33
CA VAL A 126 -16.01 29.44 17.95
C VAL A 126 -14.62 29.66 17.36
N ALA A 127 -13.73 30.31 18.10
CA ALA A 127 -12.36 30.55 17.68
C ALA A 127 -11.59 29.23 17.48
N LEU A 128 -11.72 28.28 18.42
CA LEU A 128 -11.10 26.96 18.30
C LEU A 128 -11.67 26.16 17.12
N SER A 129 -12.98 26.24 16.86
CA SER A 129 -13.59 25.58 15.70
C SER A 129 -13.02 26.12 14.39
N TRP A 130 -12.84 27.44 14.28
CA TRP A 130 -12.19 28.05 13.11
C TRP A 130 -10.73 27.65 13.00
N ALA A 131 -9.99 27.63 14.12
CA ALA A 131 -8.60 27.19 14.13
C ALA A 131 -8.44 25.77 13.60
N VAL A 132 -9.32 24.83 14.00
CA VAL A 132 -9.34 23.46 13.48
C VAL A 132 -9.49 23.45 11.96
N VAL A 133 -10.48 24.18 11.43
CA VAL A 133 -10.76 24.23 9.99
C VAL A 133 -9.58 24.85 9.22
N CYS A 134 -9.00 25.95 9.74
CA CYS A 134 -7.85 26.60 9.11
C CYS A 134 -6.59 25.70 9.13
N LEU A 135 -6.35 24.97 10.21
CA LEU A 135 -5.22 24.04 10.31
C LEU A 135 -5.40 22.88 9.33
N LEU A 136 -6.59 22.27 9.27
CA LEU A 136 -6.90 21.23 8.28
C LEU A 136 -6.73 21.73 6.84
N ALA A 137 -7.23 22.94 6.54
CA ALA A 137 -7.06 23.55 5.22
C ALA A 137 -5.57 23.78 4.90
N THR A 138 -4.79 24.25 5.87
CA THR A 138 -3.34 24.45 5.72
C THR A 138 -2.62 23.14 5.44
N ASP A 139 -2.91 22.08 6.21
CA ASP A 139 -2.33 20.76 6.02
C ASP A 139 -2.61 20.23 4.61
N VAL A 140 -3.86 20.35 4.14
CA VAL A 140 -4.26 19.93 2.78
C VAL A 140 -3.53 20.76 1.71
N ILE A 141 -3.49 22.09 1.84
CA ILE A 141 -2.83 22.97 0.88
C ILE A 141 -1.33 22.65 0.79
N LEU A 142 -0.67 22.47 1.93
CA LEU A 142 0.75 22.11 1.97
C LEU A 142 1.01 20.73 1.36
N GLY A 143 0.15 19.75 1.64
CA GLY A 143 0.23 18.40 1.05
C GLY A 143 0.13 18.46 -0.48
N VAL A 144 -0.89 19.14 -1.00
CA VAL A 144 -1.10 19.32 -2.45
C VAL A 144 0.07 20.09 -3.08
N SER A 145 0.54 21.17 -2.46
CA SER A 145 1.67 21.97 -2.97
C SER A 145 2.96 21.16 -3.05
N LYS A 146 3.16 20.19 -2.16
CA LYS A 146 4.30 19.28 -2.17
C LYS A 146 4.12 18.08 -3.09
N HIS A 147 3.00 18.00 -3.82
CA HIS A 147 2.65 16.84 -4.65
C HIS A 147 2.66 15.53 -3.85
N ASN A 148 2.36 15.62 -2.55
CA ASN A 148 2.29 14.45 -1.69
C ASN A 148 1.01 13.67 -2.04
N CYS A 149 1.15 12.54 -2.71
CA CYS A 149 0.05 11.67 -3.08
C CYS A 149 -0.16 10.50 -2.10
N ASP A 150 0.82 10.20 -1.24
CA ASP A 150 0.75 9.18 -0.20
C ASP A 150 1.64 9.60 1.00
N PRO A 151 1.06 9.80 2.20
CA PRO A 151 1.81 10.24 3.38
C PRO A 151 2.89 9.28 3.87
N LEU A 152 2.90 8.03 3.40
CA LEU A 152 3.90 7.01 3.72
C LEU A 152 4.94 6.85 2.62
N GLU A 153 4.95 7.76 1.64
CA GLU A 153 5.87 7.78 0.49
C GLU A 153 5.83 6.49 -0.33
N TRP A 154 4.75 5.70 -0.20
CA TRP A 154 4.51 4.62 -1.13
C TRP A 154 4.27 5.17 -2.53
N ALA A 155 4.71 4.42 -3.54
CA ALA A 155 4.65 4.82 -4.94
C ALA A 155 3.20 5.06 -5.40
N CYS A 156 2.66 6.25 -5.16
CA CYS A 156 1.36 6.67 -5.67
C CYS A 156 1.46 7.14 -7.13
N GLN A 157 2.68 7.41 -7.60
CA GLN A 157 3.05 7.28 -9.00
C GLN A 157 3.72 5.92 -9.13
N GLY A 158 3.02 4.95 -9.73
CA GLY A 158 3.65 3.67 -10.07
C GLY A 158 4.89 3.92 -10.95
N ASP A 159 5.85 3.01 -10.89
CA ASP A 159 7.12 3.16 -11.61
C ASP A 159 6.87 3.48 -13.11
N PRO A 160 7.25 4.69 -13.59
CA PRO A 160 7.02 5.08 -14.97
C PRO A 160 7.82 4.22 -15.97
N SER A 161 8.87 3.55 -15.50
CA SER A 161 9.79 2.72 -16.28
C SER A 161 9.07 1.56 -16.95
N ARG A 162 8.30 0.79 -16.16
CA ARG A 162 7.48 -0.31 -16.69
C ARG A 162 6.48 0.19 -17.74
N ALA A 163 5.80 1.30 -17.44
CA ALA A 163 4.83 1.89 -18.36
C ALA A 163 5.49 2.39 -19.66
N ALA A 164 6.70 2.94 -19.58
CA ALA A 164 7.48 3.37 -20.74
C ALA A 164 7.89 2.18 -21.62
N ILE A 165 8.36 1.08 -21.02
CA ILE A 165 8.68 -0.18 -21.71
C ILE A 165 7.43 -0.76 -22.38
N ALA A 166 6.33 -0.86 -21.64
CA ALA A 166 5.07 -1.37 -22.17
C ALA A 166 4.57 -0.55 -23.37
N ARG A 167 4.69 0.78 -23.31
CA ARG A 167 4.33 1.69 -24.40
C ARG A 167 5.27 1.54 -25.61
N LYS A 168 6.57 1.37 -25.39
CA LYS A 168 7.54 1.15 -26.47
C LYS A 168 7.21 -0.15 -27.21
N LEU A 169 7.07 -1.27 -26.49
CA LEU A 169 6.78 -2.57 -27.11
C LEU A 169 5.36 -2.68 -27.69
N SER A 170 4.39 -1.92 -27.18
CA SER A 170 3.06 -1.88 -27.81
C SER A 170 3.06 -1.21 -29.18
N GLN A 171 4.07 -0.39 -29.49
CA GLN A 171 4.27 0.23 -30.79
C GLN A 171 5.21 -0.56 -31.70
N THR A 172 6.06 -1.42 -31.13
CA THR A 172 6.92 -2.35 -31.89
C THR A 172 6.09 -3.44 -32.58
N PRO A 173 6.39 -3.83 -33.83
CA PRO A 173 5.73 -4.96 -34.48
C PRO A 173 5.99 -6.30 -33.78
N GLY A 174 5.00 -7.20 -33.83
CA GLY A 174 5.07 -8.53 -33.21
C GLY A 174 4.46 -8.57 -31.81
N LYS A 175 4.58 -9.73 -31.17
CA LYS A 175 4.21 -9.96 -29.77
C LYS A 175 5.48 -10.07 -28.94
N HIS A 176 5.41 -9.64 -27.69
CA HIS A 176 6.56 -9.58 -26.80
C HIS A 176 6.23 -10.27 -25.47
N LEU A 177 7.20 -11.01 -24.94
CA LEU A 177 7.23 -11.57 -23.60
C LEU A 177 8.43 -10.96 -22.88
N ILE A 178 8.22 -10.36 -21.72
CA ILE A 178 9.27 -9.77 -20.89
C ILE A 178 9.38 -10.63 -19.65
N LEU A 179 10.56 -11.22 -19.44
CA LEU A 179 10.94 -11.81 -18.17
C LEU A 179 11.53 -10.73 -17.27
N VAL A 180 11.07 -10.71 -16.02
CA VAL A 180 11.58 -9.83 -14.96
C VAL A 180 12.41 -10.68 -14.02
N ARG A 181 13.70 -10.34 -13.90
CA ARG A 181 14.62 -10.88 -12.92
C ARG A 181 14.67 -9.92 -11.74
N TYR A 182 14.23 -10.41 -10.58
CA TYR A 182 14.34 -9.71 -9.31
C TYR A 182 15.59 -10.18 -8.58
N GLU A 183 16.23 -9.27 -7.87
CA GLU A 183 17.30 -9.60 -6.92
C GLU A 183 16.77 -10.30 -5.67
N GLU A 184 17.69 -10.86 -4.87
CA GLU A 184 17.35 -11.56 -3.62
C GLU A 184 16.62 -10.64 -2.62
N ASP A 185 17.00 -9.36 -2.54
CA ASP A 185 16.43 -8.38 -1.61
C ASP A 185 15.27 -7.54 -2.21
N HIS A 186 14.62 -8.04 -3.27
CA HIS A 186 13.53 -7.31 -3.93
C HIS A 186 12.33 -7.06 -3.00
N ASN A 187 11.91 -5.79 -2.91
CA ASN A 187 10.68 -5.42 -2.23
C ASN A 187 9.44 -5.89 -3.01
N VAL A 188 8.72 -6.87 -2.48
CA VAL A 188 7.48 -7.43 -3.06
C VAL A 188 6.38 -6.40 -3.35
N HIS A 189 6.45 -5.21 -2.75
CA HIS A 189 5.51 -4.13 -3.03
C HIS A 189 5.81 -3.39 -4.34
N ASP A 190 7.01 -3.54 -4.90
CA ASP A 190 7.47 -2.90 -6.15
C ASP A 190 7.36 -3.87 -7.34
N GLU A 191 6.20 -4.51 -7.49
CA GLU A 191 5.97 -5.57 -8.47
C GLU A 191 5.73 -5.05 -9.90
N TRP A 192 6.52 -5.58 -10.84
CA TRP A 192 6.39 -5.31 -12.28
C TRP A 192 5.55 -6.34 -13.04
N VAL A 193 5.36 -7.55 -12.51
CA VAL A 193 4.68 -8.64 -13.21
C VAL A 193 3.18 -8.63 -12.90
N TYR A 194 2.44 -7.92 -13.75
CA TYR A 194 0.99 -8.01 -13.85
C TYR A 194 0.55 -7.91 -15.31
N ASN A 195 -0.55 -8.59 -15.65
CA ASN A 195 -1.10 -8.64 -17.01
C ASN A 195 -2.61 -8.42 -16.99
N GLY A 196 -3.19 -8.14 -18.16
CA GLY A 196 -4.64 -8.23 -18.35
C GLY A 196 -5.13 -9.67 -18.31
N ALA A 197 -6.45 -9.87 -18.28
CA ALA A 197 -7.05 -11.21 -18.22
C ALA A 197 -6.72 -12.07 -19.45
N GLU A 198 -6.60 -11.46 -20.63
CA GLU A 198 -6.38 -12.14 -21.92
C GLU A 198 -4.88 -12.32 -22.21
N ILE A 199 -4.24 -13.29 -21.56
CA ILE A 199 -2.77 -13.50 -21.67
C ILE A 199 -2.32 -14.01 -23.04
N ASP A 200 -3.14 -14.83 -23.71
CA ASP A 200 -2.75 -15.47 -24.99
C ASP A 200 -2.70 -14.48 -26.15
N THR A 201 -3.59 -13.49 -26.12
CA THR A 201 -3.74 -12.48 -27.18
C THR A 201 -3.04 -11.17 -26.86
N ALA A 202 -2.64 -10.94 -25.59
CA ALA A 202 -1.92 -9.75 -25.16
C ALA A 202 -0.73 -9.47 -26.09
N LYS A 203 -0.49 -8.21 -26.48
CA LYS A 203 0.67 -7.85 -27.31
C LYS A 203 1.97 -7.86 -26.50
N VAL A 204 1.93 -7.35 -25.28
CA VAL A 204 3.05 -7.32 -24.33
C VAL A 204 2.63 -8.12 -23.10
N LEU A 205 3.41 -9.14 -22.77
CA LEU A 205 3.18 -10.00 -21.61
C LEU A 205 4.40 -9.93 -20.68
N TRP A 206 4.15 -9.86 -19.38
CA TRP A 206 5.19 -9.85 -18.34
C TRP A 206 5.14 -11.17 -17.58
N ALA A 207 6.29 -11.72 -17.25
CA ALA A 207 6.42 -12.90 -16.41
C ALA A 207 7.64 -12.77 -15.51
N ARG A 208 7.60 -13.40 -14.34
CA ARG A 208 8.78 -13.49 -13.47
C ARG A 208 9.71 -14.55 -14.02
N GLU A 209 11.01 -14.31 -13.98
CA GLU A 209 11.97 -15.37 -14.23
C GLU A 209 11.95 -16.38 -13.08
N LEU A 210 11.92 -17.67 -13.43
CA LEU A 210 12.08 -18.80 -12.51
C LEU A 210 13.36 -19.57 -12.89
N ASP A 211 13.37 -20.88 -12.67
CA ASP A 211 14.44 -21.74 -13.18
C ASP A 211 14.35 -21.98 -14.71
N ALA A 212 15.45 -22.49 -15.28
CA ALA A 212 15.58 -22.75 -16.71
C ALA A 212 14.51 -23.74 -17.24
N GLU A 213 14.07 -24.70 -16.44
CA GLU A 213 13.06 -25.69 -16.86
C GLU A 213 11.67 -25.06 -16.98
N GLN A 214 11.27 -24.25 -16.01
CA GLN A 214 9.99 -23.54 -16.04
C GLN A 214 9.98 -22.45 -17.12
N ASN A 215 11.07 -21.71 -17.27
CA ASN A 215 11.20 -20.70 -18.32
C ASN A 215 11.11 -21.34 -19.71
N ALA A 216 11.73 -22.50 -19.93
CA ALA A 216 11.62 -23.23 -21.19
C ALA A 216 10.18 -23.65 -21.52
N LYS A 217 9.38 -24.05 -20.53
CA LYS A 217 7.95 -24.36 -20.71
C LYS A 217 7.17 -23.11 -21.14
N LEU A 218 7.43 -21.96 -20.51
CA LEU A 218 6.81 -20.69 -20.86
C LEU A 218 7.15 -20.26 -22.30
N PHE A 219 8.41 -20.40 -22.70
CA PHE A 219 8.88 -20.07 -24.05
C PHE A 219 8.28 -21.00 -25.11
N ALA A 220 8.15 -22.29 -24.80
CA ALA A 220 7.49 -23.24 -25.69
C ALA A 220 6.01 -22.91 -25.90
N TYR A 221 5.32 -22.49 -24.84
CA TYR A 221 3.92 -22.06 -24.91
C TYR A 221 3.76 -20.76 -25.73
N PHE A 222 4.62 -19.76 -25.49
CA PHE A 222 4.61 -18.46 -26.15
C PHE A 222 5.66 -18.31 -27.27
N LYS A 223 5.83 -19.35 -28.08
CA LYS A 223 6.84 -19.40 -29.16
C LYS A 223 6.70 -18.33 -30.25
N ASP A 224 5.54 -17.68 -30.35
CA ASP A 224 5.25 -16.61 -31.32
C ASP A 224 5.67 -15.22 -30.81
N ARG A 225 6.28 -15.13 -29.63
CA ARG A 225 6.70 -13.88 -28.99
C ARG A 225 8.21 -13.70 -29.05
N GLN A 226 8.65 -12.45 -29.22
CA GLN A 226 10.02 -12.05 -28.92
C GLN A 226 10.20 -11.97 -27.41
N ILE A 227 11.26 -12.59 -26.90
CA ILE A 227 11.52 -12.72 -25.46
C ILE A 227 12.59 -11.72 -25.05
N TRP A 228 12.30 -10.95 -24.01
CA TRP A 228 13.16 -9.95 -23.41
C TRP A 228 13.43 -10.28 -21.95
N LEU A 229 14.55 -9.82 -21.43
CA LEU A 229 14.89 -9.79 -20.01
C LEU A 229 14.94 -8.34 -19.55
N VAL A 230 14.40 -8.08 -18.37
CA VAL A 230 14.61 -6.86 -17.60
C VAL A 230 15.16 -7.29 -16.25
N GLU A 231 16.31 -6.75 -15.91
CA GLU A 231 16.93 -6.86 -14.59
C GLU A 231 16.63 -5.56 -13.84
N LEU A 232 16.08 -5.66 -12.65
CA LEU A 232 15.78 -4.49 -11.83
C LEU A 232 16.96 -4.26 -10.88
N ASP A 233 18.09 -3.88 -11.46
CA ASP A 233 19.30 -3.46 -10.76
C ASP A 233 19.69 -2.05 -11.24
N GLU A 234 20.23 -1.25 -10.33
CA GLU A 234 20.62 0.16 -10.40
C GLU A 234 20.50 0.88 -11.78
N ASP A 235 19.61 1.89 -11.85
CA ASP A 235 19.46 2.92 -12.90
C ASP A 235 19.29 2.47 -14.38
N ASN A 236 19.41 1.17 -14.70
CA ASN A 236 19.44 0.67 -16.06
C ASN A 236 18.18 -0.14 -16.40
N MET A 237 17.15 0.56 -16.87
CA MET A 237 15.92 -0.03 -17.44
C MET A 237 16.12 -0.65 -18.84
N GLU A 238 17.24 -1.34 -19.07
CA GLU A 238 17.54 -1.86 -20.39
C GLU A 238 16.77 -3.15 -20.68
N LEU A 239 16.05 -3.15 -21.82
CA LEU A 239 15.46 -4.36 -22.38
C LEU A 239 16.55 -5.14 -23.12
N ILE A 240 16.99 -6.25 -22.56
CA ILE A 240 17.99 -7.12 -23.17
C ILE A 240 17.26 -8.27 -23.87
N PRO A 241 17.59 -8.64 -25.12
CA PRO A 241 17.08 -9.88 -25.71
C PRO A 241 17.43 -11.07 -24.81
N TYR A 242 16.46 -11.92 -24.46
CA TYR A 242 16.74 -13.04 -23.57
C TYR A 242 17.72 -14.02 -24.22
N GLN A 243 18.87 -14.23 -23.59
CA GLN A 243 19.83 -15.28 -23.93
C GLN A 243 19.73 -16.35 -22.84
N SER A 244 19.56 -17.62 -23.24
CA SER A 244 19.55 -18.72 -22.26
C SER A 244 20.86 -18.73 -21.48
N PRO A 245 20.83 -18.94 -20.15
CA PRO A 245 22.05 -19.08 -19.35
C PRO A 245 22.89 -20.23 -19.91
N GLY A 246 23.98 -19.90 -20.63
CA GLY A 246 24.80 -20.87 -21.37
C GLY A 246 25.24 -20.41 -22.77
N GLN A 247 24.65 -19.34 -23.31
CA GLN A 247 25.18 -18.65 -24.50
C GLN A 247 25.86 -17.36 -24.06
N LEU A 248 27.13 -17.44 -23.67
CA LEU A 248 27.99 -16.25 -23.66
C LEU A 248 28.04 -15.70 -25.10
N PRO A 249 27.94 -14.38 -25.30
CA PRO A 249 28.21 -13.79 -26.61
C PRO A 249 29.66 -14.09 -26.98
N ASP A 250 29.89 -14.63 -28.18
CA ASP A 250 31.22 -14.62 -28.78
C ASP A 250 31.69 -13.16 -28.83
N GLU A 251 32.73 -12.83 -28.07
CA GLU A 251 33.43 -11.55 -28.18
C GLU A 251 33.90 -11.38 -29.64
N GLN A 252 33.44 -10.31 -30.30
CA GLN A 252 34.02 -9.79 -31.53
C GLN A 252 34.72 -8.47 -31.24
#